data_AF-A0A6S6ULR3-F1
#
_entry.id   AF-A0A6S6ULR3-F1
#
_cell.length_a   1.000
_cell.length_b   1.000
_cell.length_c   1.000
_cell.angle_alpha   90.00
_cell.angle_beta   90.00
_cell.angle_gamma   90.00
#
_symmetry.space_group_name_H-M   'P 1'
#
loop_
_entity.id
_entity.type
_entity.pdbx_description
1 polymer ?
#
loop_
_entity_poly.entity_id
_entity_poly.type
_entity_poly.pdbx_seq_one_letter_code
_entity_poly.pdbx_strand_id
1 'polypeptide(L)'
;MKSPILFGYKSTTKCLGLFLFLCINTVLFAQDQKILKGKQMSGTVISDDQLVFLKSHQEALKEFEVPSSTSMMEVPVKVHIIKNSKAESASIDDVKIAFAKLNKYFIQIYVQFVPLGDYNYISSDKYYEFNKEDESALCANSDLKNVINLYIVGSISDGPLSFCGYTYYPENLDKNTDRVFLSQDCLADGVSLARQMGHYFTLFSTSGLQTSETNEWVNGENCETEGDLICDTPADPGLELSSVDERCGYIGKRQDQSGRKRFYKPDTKNLMSDNPRLYCCDHFTEQQYQKMLYAAINLRTYLNFPKSEYSKRQLKVLAEEKGLNGQVSIYMQGKEMPVTRKGNLYLNDKETYPAGTTYNIALINKQKGYVYVLEGDADRGIYLQYPKKGDKVFFKGTTATEFIVPANLEYLKVDETKGKNGKNHIVILFSKKQLRIEQLIEKMNAIEEAMDAVQRIYMVIGTDLIPSKNLTYNKNGIQVQGVATDQQIMPVIIQYKQP
;
A
#
# COMPACT_ATOMS: atom_id res chain seq x y z
N MET A 1 69.54 -59.60 1.29
CA MET A 1 70.11 -59.73 2.67
C MET A 1 69.36 -58.78 3.62
N LYS A 2 69.61 -58.87 4.93
CA LYS A 2 68.71 -58.39 6.01
C LYS A 2 68.66 -56.85 6.21
N SER A 3 67.58 -56.40 6.88
CA SER A 3 67.28 -55.04 7.39
C SER A 3 68.29 -54.52 8.44
N PRO A 4 68.37 -53.21 8.79
CA PRO A 4 67.50 -52.53 9.80
C PRO A 4 66.98 -51.11 9.37
N ILE A 5 66.04 -50.34 9.98
CA ILE A 5 65.57 -50.07 11.38
C ILE A 5 66.50 -49.02 12.10
N LEU A 6 66.06 -47.85 12.65
CA LEU A 6 64.77 -47.11 12.75
C LEU A 6 64.96 -45.65 13.34
N PHE A 7 63.96 -44.74 13.25
CA PHE A 7 63.85 -43.37 13.91
C PHE A 7 64.92 -42.31 13.55
N GLY A 8 64.67 -41.01 13.33
CA GLY A 8 63.57 -40.09 13.69
C GLY A 8 64.10 -38.87 14.49
N TYR A 9 63.95 -37.64 13.99
CA TYR A 9 63.98 -36.41 14.83
C TYR A 9 63.20 -35.25 14.17
N LYS A 10 62.55 -34.40 14.98
CA LYS A 10 61.72 -33.26 14.54
C LYS A 10 62.51 -31.96 14.47
N SER A 11 62.22 -31.11 13.47
CA SER A 11 62.49 -29.66 13.46
C SER A 11 61.60 -29.01 12.36
N THR A 12 60.38 -28.59 12.70
CA THR A 12 59.97 -27.19 12.96
C THR A 12 60.02 -26.22 11.76
N THR A 13 58.80 -25.90 11.28
CA THR A 13 58.36 -24.56 10.88
C THR A 13 58.86 -23.96 9.57
N LYS A 14 58.01 -24.04 8.54
CA LYS A 14 57.83 -22.95 7.56
C LYS A 14 56.35 -22.59 7.50
N CYS A 15 56.03 -21.31 7.72
CA CYS A 15 54.69 -20.77 7.52
C CYS A 15 54.32 -20.86 6.04
N LEU A 16 53.21 -21.52 5.73
CA LEU A 16 52.54 -21.38 4.44
C LEU A 16 51.32 -20.48 4.69
N GLY A 17 51.31 -19.28 4.11
CA GLY A 17 50.22 -18.33 4.28
C GLY A 17 48.95 -18.85 3.60
N LEU A 18 47.93 -19.17 4.40
CA LEU A 18 46.62 -19.55 3.89
C LEU A 18 45.89 -18.28 3.43
N PHE A 19 45.83 -18.05 2.11
CA PHE A 19 45.05 -16.95 1.54
C PHE A 19 43.55 -17.26 1.71
N LEU A 20 42.96 -16.72 2.78
CA LEU A 20 41.53 -16.85 3.06
C LEU A 20 40.75 -15.97 2.08
N PHE A 21 40.29 -16.56 0.97
CA PHE A 21 39.43 -15.88 0.00
C PHE A 21 38.04 -15.67 0.59
N LEU A 22 37.87 -14.58 1.34
CA LEU A 22 36.58 -14.18 1.91
C LEU A 22 35.69 -13.67 0.76
N CYS A 23 34.93 -14.58 0.14
CA CYS A 23 33.91 -14.23 -0.84
C CYS A 23 32.74 -13.56 -0.12
N ILE A 24 32.87 -12.26 0.16
CA ILE A 24 31.77 -11.43 0.60
C ILE A 24 30.80 -11.32 -0.57
N ASN A 25 29.64 -11.98 -0.47
CA ASN A 25 28.51 -11.75 -1.35
C ASN A 25 27.90 -10.37 -1.03
N THR A 26 28.60 -9.29 -1.38
CA THR A 26 27.94 -7.99 -1.57
C THR A 26 27.09 -8.12 -2.81
N VAL A 27 25.82 -8.47 -2.61
CA VAL A 27 24.76 -8.14 -3.56
C VAL A 27 24.73 -6.61 -3.62
N LEU A 28 25.50 -6.05 -4.55
CA LEU A 28 25.32 -4.69 -5.01
C LEU A 28 23.92 -4.64 -5.62
N PHE A 29 22.94 -4.24 -4.81
CA PHE A 29 21.70 -3.70 -5.32
C PHE A 29 22.08 -2.48 -6.15
N ALA A 30 22.15 -2.66 -7.47
CA ALA A 30 22.11 -1.55 -8.39
C ALA A 30 20.74 -0.88 -8.19
N GLN A 31 20.71 0.17 -7.36
CA GLN A 31 19.59 1.08 -7.36
C GLN A 31 19.48 1.66 -8.76
N ASP A 32 18.32 1.48 -9.39
CA ASP A 32 18.02 2.06 -10.69
C ASP A 32 17.99 3.58 -10.52
N GLN A 33 19.10 4.25 -10.85
CA GLN A 33 19.30 5.69 -10.67
C GLN A 33 18.52 6.49 -11.71
N LYS A 34 17.19 6.34 -11.69
CA LYS A 34 16.31 7.01 -12.63
C LYS A 34 16.32 8.53 -12.38
N ILE A 35 16.69 9.28 -13.41
CA ILE A 35 16.73 10.73 -13.45
C ILE A 35 15.84 11.22 -14.59
N LEU A 36 14.91 12.13 -14.29
CA LEU A 36 14.10 12.79 -15.31
C LEU A 36 14.89 13.86 -16.06
N LYS A 37 14.73 13.89 -17.39
CA LYS A 37 15.40 14.83 -18.30
C LYS A 37 14.39 15.32 -19.33
N GLY A 38 14.28 16.64 -19.50
CA GLY A 38 13.35 17.25 -20.48
C GLY A 38 11.86 17.03 -20.20
N LYS A 39 11.50 16.58 -18.98
CA LYS A 39 10.15 16.21 -18.57
C LYS A 39 9.94 16.59 -17.10
N GLN A 40 8.80 17.20 -16.77
CA GLN A 40 8.40 17.52 -15.41
C GLN A 40 7.67 16.34 -14.74
N MET A 41 7.68 16.26 -13.40
CA MET A 41 7.00 15.14 -12.71
C MET A 41 5.46 15.21 -12.78
N SER A 42 4.90 16.42 -12.74
CA SER A 42 3.46 16.63 -12.62
C SER A 42 3.01 17.74 -13.58
N GLY A 43 1.98 17.45 -14.38
CA GLY A 43 1.22 18.44 -15.15
C GLY A 43 -0.11 18.81 -14.49
N THR A 44 -0.26 18.46 -13.21
CA THR A 44 -1.43 18.72 -12.37
C THR A 44 -1.50 20.21 -12.03
N VAL A 45 -2.65 20.82 -12.31
CA VAL A 45 -2.94 22.22 -12.03
C VAL A 45 -4.22 22.27 -11.21
N ILE A 46 -4.29 23.17 -10.23
CA ILE A 46 -5.49 23.41 -9.44
C ILE A 46 -6.33 24.53 -10.05
N SER A 47 -7.66 24.37 -10.06
CA SER A 47 -8.59 25.45 -10.43
C SER A 47 -8.95 26.33 -9.22
N ASP A 48 -9.44 27.54 -9.45
CA ASP A 48 -9.93 28.40 -8.35
C ASP A 48 -11.08 27.73 -7.57
N ASP A 49 -11.99 27.03 -8.26
CA ASP A 49 -13.09 26.26 -7.65
C ASP A 49 -12.54 25.14 -6.74
N GLN A 50 -11.51 24.40 -7.18
CA GLN A 50 -10.82 23.38 -6.37
C GLN A 50 -10.13 24.01 -5.16
N LEU A 51 -9.44 25.13 -5.34
CA LEU A 51 -8.75 25.81 -4.25
C LEU A 51 -9.73 26.33 -3.19
N VAL A 52 -10.88 26.87 -3.61
CA VAL A 52 -11.97 27.27 -2.70
C VAL A 52 -12.55 26.05 -1.98
N PHE A 53 -12.80 24.95 -2.69
CA PHE A 53 -13.29 23.69 -2.09
C PHE A 53 -12.30 23.11 -1.08
N LEU A 54 -11.00 23.06 -1.36
CA LEU A 54 -10.00 22.59 -0.40
C LEU A 54 -9.88 23.53 0.80
N LYS A 55 -9.94 24.85 0.59
CA LYS A 55 -9.94 25.85 1.67
C LYS A 55 -11.14 25.70 2.61
N SER A 56 -12.34 25.37 2.10
CA SER A 56 -13.51 25.15 2.96
C SER A 56 -13.40 23.93 3.89
N HIS A 57 -12.40 23.06 3.68
CA HIS A 57 -12.13 21.90 4.53
C HIS A 57 -10.92 22.08 5.48
N GLN A 58 -10.20 23.21 5.43
CA GLN A 58 -9.00 23.43 6.26
C GLN A 58 -9.26 23.30 7.76
N GLU A 59 -10.32 23.93 8.27
CA GLU A 59 -10.67 23.85 9.70
C GLU A 59 -11.11 22.43 10.10
N ALA A 60 -11.85 21.74 9.23
CA ALA A 60 -12.23 20.35 9.46
C ALA A 60 -11.05 19.36 9.38
N LEU A 61 -9.97 19.73 8.67
CA LEU A 61 -8.71 18.98 8.64
C LEU A 61 -7.84 19.27 9.88
N LYS A 62 -7.84 20.50 10.40
CA LYS A 62 -7.14 20.84 11.66
C LYS A 62 -7.69 20.06 12.85
N GLU A 63 -9.01 19.91 12.91
CA GLU A 63 -9.72 19.12 13.93
C GLU A 63 -9.78 17.60 13.60
N PHE A 64 -9.13 17.14 12.52
CA PHE A 64 -9.25 15.74 12.09
C PHE A 64 -8.33 14.80 12.87
N GLU A 65 -8.89 14.10 13.85
CA GLU A 65 -8.24 12.95 14.48
C GLU A 65 -8.29 11.70 13.59
N VAL A 66 -7.12 11.07 13.37
CA VAL A 66 -7.01 9.78 12.67
C VAL A 66 -7.87 8.73 13.38
N PRO A 67 -8.84 8.07 12.71
CA PRO A 67 -9.76 7.18 13.39
C PRO A 67 -9.04 6.02 14.07
N SER A 68 -9.32 5.84 15.37
CA SER A 68 -8.60 4.90 16.22
C SER A 68 -8.68 3.44 15.79
N SER A 69 -9.69 3.06 14.99
CA SER A 69 -9.86 1.73 14.39
C SER A 69 -10.28 1.90 12.94
N THR A 70 -9.41 1.54 11.99
CA THR A 70 -9.60 1.81 10.56
C THR A 70 -9.53 0.52 9.75
N SER A 71 -10.56 0.29 8.92
CA SER A 71 -10.61 -0.81 7.96
C SER A 71 -9.88 -0.42 6.69
N MET A 72 -9.19 -1.36 6.03
CA MET A 72 -8.54 -1.09 4.73
C MET A 72 -9.59 -0.64 3.70
N MET A 73 -9.43 0.57 3.18
CA MET A 73 -10.22 1.14 2.10
C MET A 73 -9.61 0.68 0.77
N GLU A 74 -10.28 -0.27 0.12
CA GLU A 74 -9.91 -0.71 -1.22
C GLU A 74 -10.50 0.24 -2.26
N VAL A 75 -9.64 0.99 -2.95
CA VAL A 75 -10.00 1.97 -3.97
C VAL A 75 -9.94 1.33 -5.36
N PRO A 76 -11.06 1.29 -6.11
CA PRO A 76 -11.09 0.76 -7.47
C PRO A 76 -10.34 1.66 -8.46
N VAL A 77 -9.51 1.06 -9.30
CA VAL A 77 -8.88 1.76 -10.43
C VAL A 77 -9.17 1.04 -11.74
N LYS A 78 -9.89 1.69 -12.66
CA LYS A 78 -10.04 1.25 -14.04
C LYS A 78 -8.77 1.64 -14.80
N VAL A 79 -8.13 0.67 -15.47
CA VAL A 79 -6.88 0.90 -16.20
C VAL A 79 -7.14 0.92 -17.70
N HIS A 80 -6.67 1.98 -18.36
CA HIS A 80 -6.71 2.20 -19.80
C HIS A 80 -5.28 2.22 -20.33
N ILE A 81 -4.93 1.25 -21.18
CA ILE A 81 -3.61 1.17 -21.80
C ILE A 81 -3.75 1.59 -23.26
N ILE A 82 -3.13 2.72 -23.62
CA ILE A 82 -3.12 3.20 -24.99
C ILE A 82 -2.02 2.48 -25.78
N LYS A 83 -2.31 2.06 -27.00
CA LYS A 83 -1.39 1.33 -27.89
C LYS A 83 -1.03 2.14 -29.12
N ASN A 84 0.25 2.07 -29.46
CA ASN A 84 0.82 2.54 -30.72
C ASN A 84 0.87 1.39 -31.74
N SER A 85 0.87 1.70 -33.03
CA SER A 85 1.02 0.75 -34.14
C SER A 85 2.46 0.26 -34.35
N LYS A 86 3.46 0.95 -33.77
CA LYS A 86 4.90 0.76 -33.99
C LYS A 86 5.73 0.60 -32.72
N ALA A 87 5.20 1.00 -31.56
CA ALA A 87 5.89 0.93 -30.26
C ALA A 87 5.18 0.01 -29.28
N GLU A 88 5.93 -0.63 -28.39
CA GLU A 88 5.38 -1.48 -27.33
C GLU A 88 4.62 -0.63 -26.31
N SER A 89 3.38 -1.01 -26.01
CA SER A 89 2.57 -0.43 -24.93
C SER A 89 2.90 -1.06 -23.58
N ALA A 90 2.63 -0.35 -22.48
CA ALA A 90 2.75 -0.87 -21.12
C ALA A 90 2.13 -2.26 -20.95
N SER A 91 2.84 -3.16 -20.27
CA SER A 91 2.37 -4.52 -20.00
C SER A 91 1.49 -4.56 -18.74
N ILE A 92 0.70 -5.63 -18.58
CA ILE A 92 -0.04 -5.88 -17.33
C ILE A 92 0.92 -6.03 -16.14
N ASP A 93 2.13 -6.56 -16.35
CA ASP A 93 3.10 -6.77 -15.28
C ASP A 93 3.74 -5.45 -14.84
N ASP A 94 3.95 -4.48 -15.74
CA ASP A 94 4.34 -3.11 -15.37
C ASP A 94 3.27 -2.45 -14.47
N VAL A 95 1.99 -2.64 -14.80
CA VAL A 95 0.89 -2.14 -13.96
C VAL A 95 0.88 -2.83 -12.60
N LYS A 96 1.08 -4.15 -12.53
CA LYS A 96 1.20 -4.85 -11.23
C LYS A 96 2.36 -4.31 -10.41
N ILE A 97 3.52 -4.07 -11.02
CA ILE A 97 4.70 -3.49 -10.35
C ILE A 97 4.38 -2.08 -9.85
N ALA A 98 3.75 -1.24 -10.68
CA ALA A 98 3.37 0.13 -10.32
C ALA A 98 2.41 0.15 -9.12
N PHE A 99 1.36 -0.67 -9.13
CA PHE A 99 0.41 -0.76 -8.01
C PHE A 99 1.03 -1.40 -6.76
N ALA A 100 1.93 -2.38 -6.91
CA ALA A 100 2.67 -2.95 -5.79
C ALA A 100 3.59 -1.92 -5.13
N LYS A 101 4.24 -1.03 -5.91
CA LYS A 101 5.03 0.10 -5.37
C LYS A 101 4.13 1.16 -4.71
N LEU A 102 3.09 1.62 -5.42
CA LEU A 102 2.11 2.60 -4.94
C LEU A 102 1.51 2.22 -3.59
N ASN A 103 1.03 0.98 -3.45
CA ASN A 103 0.37 0.52 -2.24
C ASN A 103 1.30 0.51 -1.01
N LYS A 104 2.63 0.46 -1.17
CA LYS A 104 3.54 0.54 -0.01
C LYS A 104 3.39 1.83 0.78
N TYR A 105 3.16 2.94 0.08
CA TYR A 105 2.96 4.25 0.71
C TYR A 105 1.54 4.36 1.28
N PHE A 106 0.53 3.98 0.51
CA PHE A 106 -0.87 4.23 0.89
C PHE A 106 -1.43 3.25 1.94
N ILE A 107 -0.82 2.07 2.12
CA ILE A 107 -1.16 1.16 3.23
C ILE A 107 -0.90 1.82 4.61
N GLN A 108 0.03 2.78 4.70
CA GLN A 108 0.27 3.56 5.93
C GLN A 108 -0.98 4.35 6.39
N ILE A 109 -1.89 4.66 5.47
CA ILE A 109 -3.19 5.31 5.74
C ILE A 109 -4.38 4.38 5.50
N TYR A 110 -4.17 3.06 5.55
CA TYR A 110 -5.23 2.06 5.31
C TYR A 110 -5.93 2.23 3.96
N VAL A 111 -5.21 2.68 2.92
CA VAL A 111 -5.71 2.75 1.54
C VAL A 111 -4.97 1.75 0.66
N GLN A 112 -5.70 0.95 -0.10
CA GLN A 112 -5.15 0.04 -1.10
C GLN A 112 -5.82 0.28 -2.46
N PHE A 113 -5.04 0.63 -3.48
CA PHE A 113 -5.53 0.67 -4.86
C PHE A 113 -5.59 -0.72 -5.45
N VAL A 114 -6.74 -1.05 -6.05
CA VAL A 114 -7.02 -2.35 -6.64
C VAL A 114 -7.39 -2.14 -8.11
N PRO A 115 -6.52 -2.57 -9.07
CA PRO A 115 -6.85 -2.47 -10.48
C PRO A 115 -8.02 -3.41 -10.79
N LEU A 116 -8.97 -2.93 -11.59
CA LEU A 116 -10.03 -3.78 -12.13
C LEU A 116 -9.44 -4.76 -13.16
N GLY A 117 -9.92 -6.00 -13.18
CA GLY A 117 -9.35 -7.07 -14.01
C GLY A 117 -9.62 -6.93 -15.51
N ASP A 118 -10.58 -6.09 -15.87
CA ASP A 118 -10.99 -5.74 -17.23
C ASP A 118 -10.17 -4.55 -17.77
N TYR A 119 -8.87 -4.76 -17.98
CA TYR A 119 -7.98 -3.76 -18.61
C TYR A 119 -8.54 -3.31 -19.97
N ASN A 120 -8.77 -2.01 -20.13
CA ASN A 120 -9.21 -1.43 -21.40
C ASN A 120 -8.00 -1.13 -22.28
N TYR A 121 -8.06 -1.49 -23.56
CA TYR A 121 -6.99 -1.26 -24.53
C TYR A 121 -7.49 -0.41 -25.69
N ILE A 122 -6.89 0.76 -25.87
CA ILE A 122 -7.30 1.73 -26.89
C ILE A 122 -6.17 1.86 -27.90
N SER A 123 -6.40 1.49 -29.16
CA SER A 123 -5.38 1.57 -30.21
C SER A 123 -5.49 2.91 -30.95
N SER A 124 -4.54 3.82 -30.70
CA SER A 124 -4.53 5.16 -31.27
C SER A 124 -3.15 5.78 -31.14
N ASP A 125 -2.42 5.92 -32.25
CA ASP A 125 -1.11 6.59 -32.27
C ASP A 125 -1.23 8.04 -31.75
N LYS A 126 -2.32 8.74 -32.10
CA LYS A 126 -2.65 10.08 -31.61
C LYS A 126 -2.74 10.15 -30.08
N TYR A 127 -3.42 9.18 -29.44
CA TYR A 127 -3.56 9.17 -27.98
C TYR A 127 -2.40 8.48 -27.27
N TYR A 128 -1.46 7.89 -28.01
CA TYR A 128 -0.21 7.39 -27.44
C TYR A 128 0.78 8.55 -27.24
N GLU A 129 0.89 9.45 -28.22
CA GLU A 129 1.58 10.74 -28.09
C GLU A 129 0.60 11.81 -27.59
N PHE A 130 0.11 11.62 -26.36
CA PHE A 130 -1.07 12.32 -25.84
C PHE A 130 -0.81 13.79 -25.50
N ASN A 131 -1.61 14.69 -26.10
CA ASN A 131 -1.73 16.09 -25.71
C ASN A 131 -2.93 16.25 -24.75
N LYS A 132 -2.78 17.00 -23.65
CA LYS A 132 -3.87 17.28 -22.69
C LYS A 132 -5.13 17.90 -23.31
N GLU A 133 -5.01 18.65 -24.41
CA GLU A 133 -6.16 19.19 -25.16
C GLU A 133 -7.11 18.09 -25.69
N ASP A 134 -6.61 16.86 -25.90
CA ASP A 134 -7.38 15.73 -26.41
C ASP A 134 -8.11 14.92 -25.33
N GLU A 135 -7.94 15.24 -24.03
CA GLU A 135 -8.48 14.45 -22.92
C GLU A 135 -9.99 14.19 -23.06
N SER A 136 -10.76 15.25 -23.33
CA SER A 136 -12.22 15.16 -23.45
C SER A 136 -12.65 14.14 -24.52
N ALA A 137 -11.93 14.10 -25.65
CA ALA A 137 -12.22 13.19 -26.76
C ALA A 137 -11.83 11.73 -26.45
N LEU A 138 -10.74 11.50 -25.71
CA LEU A 138 -10.30 10.16 -25.28
C LEU A 138 -11.21 9.59 -24.18
N CYS A 139 -11.58 10.41 -23.19
CA CYS A 139 -12.24 9.96 -21.97
C CYS A 139 -13.76 9.80 -22.10
N ALA A 140 -14.41 10.55 -23.01
CA ALA A 140 -15.88 10.63 -23.11
C ALA A 140 -16.63 9.28 -23.19
N ASN A 141 -16.02 8.24 -23.77
CA ASN A 141 -16.58 6.88 -23.88
C ASN A 141 -15.77 5.82 -23.11
N SER A 142 -14.73 6.25 -22.40
CA SER A 142 -13.78 5.36 -21.72
C SER A 142 -13.98 5.37 -20.21
N ASP A 143 -14.29 6.52 -19.60
CA ASP A 143 -14.41 6.66 -18.16
C ASP A 143 -15.48 5.75 -17.54
N LEU A 144 -15.09 5.02 -16.50
CA LEU A 144 -15.99 4.35 -15.59
C LEU A 144 -16.28 5.27 -14.39
N LYS A 145 -17.57 5.44 -14.05
CA LYS A 145 -17.99 6.30 -12.92
C LYS A 145 -17.67 5.67 -11.57
N ASN A 146 -17.44 6.51 -10.57
CA ASN A 146 -17.16 6.12 -9.17
C ASN A 146 -15.90 5.27 -8.98
N VAL A 147 -14.96 5.32 -9.92
CA VAL A 147 -13.64 4.68 -9.82
C VAL A 147 -12.60 5.66 -10.32
N ILE A 148 -11.33 5.47 -9.94
CA ILE A 148 -10.23 6.22 -10.55
C ILE A 148 -9.98 5.63 -11.95
N ASN A 149 -9.94 6.47 -12.98
CA ASN A 149 -9.60 6.06 -14.34
C ASN A 149 -8.12 6.40 -14.61
N LEU A 150 -7.26 5.39 -14.60
CA LEU A 150 -5.83 5.50 -14.87
C LEU A 150 -5.56 5.28 -16.37
N TYR A 151 -5.19 6.35 -17.07
CA TYR A 151 -4.79 6.34 -18.47
C TYR A 151 -3.27 6.26 -18.59
N ILE A 152 -2.79 5.19 -19.22
CA ILE A 152 -1.38 4.92 -19.47
C ILE A 152 -1.11 5.17 -20.96
N VAL A 153 -0.40 6.26 -21.23
CA VAL A 153 -0.06 6.76 -22.58
C VAL A 153 1.43 6.61 -22.85
N GLY A 154 1.89 6.74 -24.09
CA GLY A 154 3.33 6.73 -24.41
C GLY A 154 4.05 7.96 -23.84
N SER A 155 3.51 9.14 -24.11
CA SER A 155 3.99 10.43 -23.60
C SER A 155 2.83 11.38 -23.32
N ILE A 156 3.05 12.36 -22.44
CA ILE A 156 2.09 13.45 -22.14
C ILE A 156 2.73 14.78 -22.53
N SER A 157 1.99 15.65 -23.22
CA SER A 157 2.37 17.03 -23.52
C SER A 157 1.26 18.05 -23.21
N ASP A 158 1.69 19.30 -22.98
CA ASP A 158 0.86 20.50 -22.84
C ASP A 158 1.61 21.65 -23.53
N GLY A 159 1.24 21.94 -24.78
CA GLY A 159 2.05 22.78 -25.66
C GLY A 159 3.51 22.30 -25.76
N PRO A 160 4.51 23.11 -25.36
CA PRO A 160 5.92 22.73 -25.40
C PRO A 160 6.39 21.89 -24.20
N LEU A 161 5.55 21.71 -23.16
CA LEU A 161 5.91 21.01 -21.94
C LEU A 161 5.60 19.50 -22.04
N SER A 162 6.36 18.67 -21.33
CA SER A 162 6.10 17.23 -21.20
C SER A 162 6.16 16.79 -19.75
N PHE A 163 5.35 15.78 -19.39
CA PHE A 163 5.10 15.38 -18.01
C PHE A 163 5.19 13.86 -17.82
N CYS A 164 5.53 13.41 -16.61
CA CYS A 164 5.36 12.01 -16.21
C CYS A 164 3.89 11.66 -15.98
N GLY A 165 3.09 12.57 -15.45
CA GLY A 165 1.68 12.35 -15.20
C GLY A 165 0.94 13.62 -14.77
N TYR A 166 -0.38 13.52 -14.63
CA TYR A 166 -1.21 14.53 -13.97
C TYR A 166 -2.53 13.92 -13.45
N THR A 167 -3.26 14.67 -12.63
CA THR A 167 -4.57 14.30 -12.08
C THR A 167 -5.40 15.56 -11.76
N TYR A 168 -6.51 15.38 -11.03
CA TYR A 168 -7.44 16.42 -10.61
C TYR A 168 -7.66 16.37 -9.09
N TYR A 169 -7.59 17.54 -8.45
CA TYR A 169 -8.03 17.73 -7.07
C TYR A 169 -9.56 17.53 -6.94
N PRO A 170 -10.08 17.19 -5.75
CA PRO A 170 -11.52 17.08 -5.56
C PRO A 170 -12.20 18.45 -5.61
N GLU A 171 -13.44 18.42 -6.07
CA GLU A 171 -14.43 19.49 -6.07
C GLU A 171 -15.74 18.99 -5.44
N ASN A 172 -16.80 19.80 -5.56
CA ASN A 172 -18.17 19.33 -5.39
C ASN A 172 -18.44 18.06 -6.21
N LEU A 173 -19.17 17.10 -5.61
CA LEU A 173 -19.33 15.75 -6.14
C LEU A 173 -19.76 15.67 -7.61
N ASP A 174 -20.65 16.56 -8.05
CA ASP A 174 -21.17 16.58 -9.43
C ASP A 174 -20.16 17.08 -10.48
N LYS A 175 -19.05 17.71 -10.04
CA LYS A 175 -17.95 18.20 -10.89
C LYS A 175 -16.68 17.33 -10.84
N ASN A 176 -16.62 16.37 -9.92
CA ASN A 176 -15.40 15.58 -9.70
C ASN A 176 -14.94 14.86 -10.97
N THR A 177 -13.65 15.04 -11.30
CA THR A 177 -12.99 14.33 -12.39
C THR A 177 -12.07 13.26 -11.81
N ASP A 178 -12.44 11.99 -11.98
CA ASP A 178 -11.70 10.85 -11.43
C ASP A 178 -10.73 10.26 -12.45
N ARG A 179 -9.73 11.05 -12.84
CA ARG A 179 -8.73 10.68 -13.84
C ARG A 179 -7.31 10.86 -13.31
N VAL A 180 -6.45 9.91 -13.68
CA VAL A 180 -5.00 10.00 -13.53
C VAL A 180 -4.40 9.65 -14.88
N PHE A 181 -3.55 10.52 -15.42
CA PHE A 181 -2.76 10.25 -16.61
C PHE A 181 -1.32 9.98 -16.23
N LEU A 182 -0.71 9.00 -16.87
CA LEU A 182 0.69 8.62 -16.63
C LEU A 182 1.36 8.17 -17.93
N SER A 183 2.57 8.69 -18.20
CA SER A 183 3.38 8.22 -19.31
C SER A 183 4.02 6.87 -18.96
N GLN A 184 4.11 5.99 -19.95
CA GLN A 184 4.55 4.60 -19.80
C GLN A 184 5.96 4.47 -19.19
N ASP A 185 6.88 5.34 -19.60
CA ASP A 185 8.24 5.42 -19.04
C ASP A 185 8.27 5.84 -17.56
N CYS A 186 7.19 6.44 -17.05
CA CYS A 186 7.00 6.83 -15.65
C CYS A 186 6.09 5.86 -14.86
N LEU A 187 5.58 4.79 -15.47
CA LEU A 187 4.64 3.87 -14.81
C LEU A 187 5.26 3.12 -13.63
N ALA A 188 6.40 2.46 -13.86
CA ALA A 188 6.96 1.48 -12.92
C ALA A 188 8.07 2.05 -12.01
N ASP A 189 8.33 3.36 -11.99
CA ASP A 189 9.41 3.93 -11.17
C ASP A 189 9.12 3.87 -9.65
N GLY A 190 7.87 4.11 -9.25
CA GLY A 190 7.41 4.10 -7.86
C GLY A 190 7.14 5.48 -7.28
N VAL A 191 7.57 6.55 -7.95
CA VAL A 191 7.42 7.94 -7.51
C VAL A 191 6.29 8.62 -8.28
N SER A 192 6.27 8.48 -9.60
CA SER A 192 5.38 9.24 -10.47
C SER A 192 3.91 8.93 -10.19
N LEU A 193 3.54 7.64 -10.12
CA LEU A 193 2.17 7.23 -9.78
C LEU A 193 1.81 7.56 -8.32
N ALA A 194 2.76 7.43 -7.37
CA ALA A 194 2.54 7.76 -5.97
C ALA A 194 2.23 9.26 -5.77
N ARG A 195 2.99 10.12 -6.45
CA ARG A 195 2.75 11.56 -6.52
C ARG A 195 1.38 11.91 -7.09
N GLN A 196 0.99 11.32 -8.24
CA GLN A 196 -0.31 11.62 -8.83
C GLN A 196 -1.46 11.16 -7.91
N MET A 197 -1.30 10.06 -7.18
CA MET A 197 -2.27 9.70 -6.14
C MET A 197 -2.24 10.69 -4.96
N GLY A 198 -1.07 11.19 -4.55
CA GLY A 198 -0.95 12.24 -3.53
C GLY A 198 -1.73 13.50 -3.88
N HIS A 199 -1.57 14.01 -5.10
CA HIS A 199 -2.37 15.12 -5.63
C HIS A 199 -3.88 14.81 -5.65
N TYR A 200 -4.27 13.62 -6.12
CA TYR A 200 -5.67 13.19 -6.17
C TYR A 200 -6.33 13.17 -4.77
N PHE A 201 -5.53 12.88 -3.73
CA PHE A 201 -5.86 12.98 -2.30
C PHE A 201 -5.36 14.28 -1.63
N THR A 202 -5.36 15.39 -2.37
CA THR A 202 -5.23 16.79 -1.88
C THR A 202 -3.85 17.30 -1.47
N LEU A 203 -2.77 16.55 -1.74
CA LEU A 203 -1.41 17.07 -1.54
C LEU A 203 -0.99 18.01 -2.68
N PHE A 204 -0.44 19.17 -2.35
CA PHE A 204 0.28 19.99 -3.32
C PHE A 204 1.72 19.46 -3.49
N SER A 205 2.47 19.95 -4.48
CA SER A 205 3.94 19.77 -4.45
C SER A 205 4.48 20.50 -3.23
N THR A 206 5.58 20.05 -2.62
CA THR A 206 6.16 20.72 -1.43
C THR A 206 6.57 22.17 -1.68
N SER A 207 6.84 22.54 -2.93
CA SER A 207 7.07 23.93 -3.36
C SER A 207 5.81 24.82 -3.36
N GLY A 208 4.63 24.22 -3.12
CA GLY A 208 3.34 24.87 -2.99
C GLY A 208 2.52 24.94 -4.28
N LEU A 209 1.61 25.91 -4.31
CA LEU A 209 0.66 26.11 -5.42
C LEU A 209 1.31 26.66 -6.70
N GLN A 210 2.46 27.32 -6.59
CA GLN A 210 3.24 27.79 -7.72
C GLN A 210 4.49 26.91 -7.85
N THR A 211 4.58 26.15 -8.94
CA THR A 211 5.75 25.32 -9.20
C THR A 211 7.01 26.19 -9.21
N SER A 212 8.03 25.81 -8.42
CA SER A 212 9.36 26.43 -8.31
C SER A 212 9.54 27.71 -7.48
N GLU A 213 8.49 28.25 -6.83
CA GLU A 213 8.64 29.32 -5.81
C GLU A 213 7.67 29.15 -4.63
N THR A 214 8.20 29.11 -3.40
CA THR A 214 7.42 29.20 -2.16
C THR A 214 7.65 30.55 -1.46
N ASN A 215 6.60 31.07 -0.81
CA ASN A 215 6.70 32.17 0.17
C ASN A 215 6.84 31.65 1.61
N GLU A 216 6.81 30.33 1.82
CA GLU A 216 7.00 29.72 3.12
C GLU A 216 8.39 30.05 3.67
N TRP A 217 8.45 30.41 4.94
CA TRP A 217 9.69 30.78 5.62
C TRP A 217 10.36 29.56 6.24
N VAL A 218 11.69 29.54 6.31
CA VAL A 218 12.49 28.40 6.82
C VAL A 218 12.27 28.13 8.32
N ASN A 219 11.57 29.01 9.04
CA ASN A 219 11.14 28.78 10.41
C ASN A 219 9.73 28.18 10.56
N GLY A 220 8.98 28.00 9.46
CA GLY A 220 7.62 27.45 9.47
C GLY A 220 6.55 28.36 10.09
N GLU A 221 6.83 29.64 10.33
CA GLU A 221 5.86 30.55 10.98
C GLU A 221 4.61 30.83 10.11
N ASN A 222 4.63 30.47 8.82
CA ASN A 222 3.54 30.67 7.85
C ASN A 222 3.15 29.41 7.05
N CYS A 223 3.56 28.21 7.48
CA CYS A 223 3.29 26.94 6.80
C CYS A 223 1.79 26.57 6.68
N GLU A 224 0.92 27.14 7.52
CA GLU A 224 -0.54 26.94 7.39
C GLU A 224 -1.16 27.68 6.19
N THR A 225 -0.45 28.68 5.63
CA THR A 225 -0.98 29.63 4.65
C THR A 225 -0.16 29.75 3.36
N GLU A 226 1.12 29.37 3.39
CA GLU A 226 2.05 29.37 2.26
C GLU A 226 2.62 27.95 2.05
N GLY A 227 3.40 27.73 0.99
CA GLY A 227 3.94 26.41 0.67
C GLY A 227 2.84 25.41 0.29
N ASP A 228 2.95 24.16 0.74
CA ASP A 228 1.99 23.08 0.45
C ASP A 228 0.82 22.99 1.45
N LEU A 229 0.73 23.99 2.36
CA LEU A 229 -0.24 24.07 3.45
C LEU A 229 -0.13 22.88 4.42
N ILE A 230 1.12 22.53 4.76
CA ILE A 230 1.52 21.45 5.66
C ILE A 230 2.75 21.95 6.44
N CYS A 231 2.87 21.58 7.72
CA CYS A 231 3.85 22.18 8.64
C CYS A 231 4.94 21.22 9.14
N ASP A 232 4.87 19.94 8.77
CA ASP A 232 5.98 18.98 8.95
C ASP A 232 6.82 18.78 7.67
N THR A 233 6.38 19.36 6.55
CA THR A 233 7.14 19.56 5.32
C THR A 233 8.03 20.81 5.47
N PRO A 234 9.36 20.71 5.29
CA PRO A 234 10.21 21.90 5.33
C PRO A 234 10.07 22.74 4.06
N ALA A 235 9.84 24.05 4.21
CA ALA A 235 9.83 25.06 3.15
C ALA A 235 10.72 24.72 1.94
N ASP A 236 10.07 24.42 0.82
CA ASP A 236 10.74 23.96 -0.40
C ASP A 236 10.78 25.07 -1.47
N PRO A 237 11.96 25.57 -1.86
CA PRO A 237 12.07 26.55 -2.93
C PRO A 237 11.80 25.95 -4.31
N GLY A 238 11.48 24.66 -4.44
CA GLY A 238 11.46 23.94 -5.69
C GLY A 238 12.84 23.36 -6.03
N LEU A 239 12.82 22.16 -6.57
CA LEU A 239 14.01 21.35 -6.81
C LEU A 239 14.27 21.17 -8.30
N GLU A 240 15.56 21.13 -8.64
CA GLU A 240 16.06 20.97 -10.00
C GLU A 240 17.32 20.08 -9.96
N LEU A 241 17.79 19.62 -11.12
CA LEU A 241 18.90 18.68 -11.18
C LEU A 241 20.19 19.26 -10.59
N SER A 242 20.37 20.59 -10.66
CA SER A 242 21.48 21.36 -10.10
C SER A 242 21.37 21.67 -8.61
N SER A 243 20.18 21.58 -7.99
CA SER A 243 19.97 21.95 -6.58
C SER A 243 20.06 20.78 -5.61
N VAL A 244 20.12 19.54 -6.11
CA VAL A 244 20.30 18.30 -5.33
C VAL A 244 21.56 17.58 -5.82
N ASP A 245 22.33 16.95 -4.92
CA ASP A 245 23.49 16.12 -5.29
C ASP A 245 23.13 14.63 -5.48
N GLU A 246 24.10 13.82 -5.91
CA GLU A 246 23.88 12.38 -6.15
C GLU A 246 23.57 11.57 -4.88
N ARG A 247 23.86 12.12 -3.70
CA ARG A 247 23.58 11.54 -2.38
C ARG A 247 22.24 12.01 -1.82
N CYS A 248 21.41 12.64 -2.64
CA CYS A 248 20.11 13.19 -2.24
C CYS A 248 20.23 14.29 -1.17
N GLY A 249 21.30 15.10 -1.24
CA GLY A 249 21.46 16.30 -0.40
C GLY A 249 21.15 17.57 -1.18
N TYR A 250 20.37 18.48 -0.60
CA TYR A 250 20.17 19.81 -1.15
C TYR A 250 21.48 20.64 -1.08
N ILE A 251 21.92 21.14 -2.23
CA ILE A 251 23.14 21.95 -2.42
C ILE A 251 22.83 23.38 -2.90
N GLY A 252 21.56 23.71 -3.08
CA GLY A 252 21.11 25.05 -3.46
C GLY A 252 21.39 26.11 -2.38
N LYS A 253 21.40 27.38 -2.80
CA LYS A 253 21.75 28.54 -1.95
C LYS A 253 20.64 29.59 -1.85
N ARG A 254 19.40 29.25 -2.23
CA ARG A 254 18.24 30.13 -2.11
C ARG A 254 17.98 30.46 -0.62
N GLN A 255 17.57 31.70 -0.37
CA GLN A 255 17.17 32.21 0.95
C GLN A 255 15.67 32.51 0.97
N ASP A 256 15.04 32.44 2.14
CA ASP A 256 13.66 32.86 2.30
C ASP A 256 13.49 34.39 2.29
N GLN A 257 12.23 34.82 2.20
CA GLN A 257 11.85 36.23 2.17
C GLN A 257 11.52 36.80 3.55
N SER A 258 11.82 36.09 4.65
CA SER A 258 11.48 36.50 6.04
C SER A 258 12.24 37.73 6.56
N GLY A 259 13.08 38.35 5.73
CA GLY A 259 14.00 39.43 6.11
C GLY A 259 15.20 38.97 6.95
N ARG A 260 15.26 37.70 7.36
CA ARG A 260 16.39 37.07 8.06
C ARG A 260 17.15 36.19 7.06
N LYS A 261 18.48 36.18 7.10
CA LYS A 261 19.33 35.38 6.18
C LYS A 261 19.28 33.87 6.52
N ARG A 262 18.14 33.24 6.26
CA ARG A 262 17.92 31.79 6.39
C ARG A 262 18.01 31.15 5.01
N PHE A 263 18.68 30.00 4.92
CA PHE A 263 18.78 29.21 3.69
C PHE A 263 17.81 28.03 3.76
N TYR A 264 17.13 27.75 2.65
CA TYR A 264 16.22 26.61 2.57
C TYR A 264 16.92 25.27 2.81
N LYS A 265 16.16 24.32 3.37
CA LYS A 265 16.56 22.93 3.60
C LYS A 265 15.39 22.00 3.26
N PRO A 266 14.96 21.96 1.99
CA PRO A 266 13.84 21.13 1.55
C PRO A 266 14.10 19.66 1.83
N ASP A 267 13.02 18.92 2.09
CA ASP A 267 13.07 17.46 2.05
C ASP A 267 13.11 16.97 0.59
N THR A 268 14.34 16.79 0.08
CA THR A 268 14.57 16.29 -1.29
C THR A 268 14.14 14.83 -1.50
N LYS A 269 13.69 14.13 -0.46
CA LYS A 269 13.20 12.75 -0.52
C LYS A 269 11.67 12.66 -0.48
N ASN A 270 10.97 13.77 -0.29
CA ASN A 270 9.51 13.76 -0.29
C ASN A 270 8.97 13.35 -1.67
N LEU A 271 7.98 12.47 -1.70
CA LEU A 271 7.29 12.03 -2.92
C LEU A 271 6.50 13.16 -3.61
N MET A 272 6.28 14.29 -2.93
CA MET A 272 5.71 15.52 -3.49
C MET A 272 6.76 16.60 -3.82
N SER A 273 8.06 16.36 -3.57
CA SER A 273 9.13 17.32 -3.92
C SER A 273 9.56 17.22 -5.37
N ASP A 274 9.86 18.35 -6.02
CA ASP A 274 10.12 18.41 -7.48
C ASP A 274 11.49 17.83 -7.91
N ASN A 275 12.14 17.04 -7.05
CA ASN A 275 13.45 16.44 -7.28
C ASN A 275 13.47 15.50 -8.51
N PRO A 276 14.20 15.84 -9.59
CA PRO A 276 14.25 14.99 -10.79
C PRO A 276 15.02 13.68 -10.59
N ARG A 277 15.72 13.48 -9.45
CA ARG A 277 16.34 12.20 -9.07
C ARG A 277 15.32 11.33 -8.35
N LEU A 278 14.53 10.57 -9.12
CA LEU A 278 13.43 9.76 -8.57
C LEU A 278 13.92 8.71 -7.57
N TYR A 279 15.15 8.20 -7.73
CA TYR A 279 15.75 7.26 -6.78
C TYR A 279 15.99 7.85 -5.37
N CYS A 280 15.89 9.18 -5.20
CA CYS A 280 15.94 9.84 -3.90
C CYS A 280 14.57 9.89 -3.19
N CYS A 281 13.46 9.83 -3.94
CA CYS A 281 12.13 10.08 -3.39
C CYS A 281 11.56 8.80 -2.78
N ASP A 282 11.37 8.78 -1.45
CA ASP A 282 11.10 7.56 -0.69
C ASP A 282 9.97 7.65 0.35
N HIS A 283 9.39 8.82 0.64
CA HIS A 283 8.33 8.93 1.66
C HIS A 283 7.35 10.11 1.51
N PHE A 284 6.27 10.07 2.30
CA PHE A 284 5.42 11.21 2.65
C PHE A 284 5.60 11.53 4.15
N THR A 285 5.26 12.75 4.57
CA THR A 285 5.25 13.15 5.99
C THR A 285 3.98 12.69 6.74
N GLU A 286 3.93 12.85 8.06
CA GLU A 286 2.80 12.41 8.88
C GLU A 286 1.54 13.25 8.60
N GLN A 287 1.67 14.57 8.46
CA GLN A 287 0.56 15.44 8.08
C GLN A 287 0.14 15.24 6.62
N GLN A 288 1.07 14.92 5.70
CA GLN A 288 0.72 14.50 4.34
C GLN A 288 -0.15 13.23 4.37
N TYR A 289 0.20 12.23 5.17
CA TYR A 289 -0.62 11.04 5.38
C TYR A 289 -1.99 11.37 6.00
N GLN A 290 -2.04 12.20 7.04
CA GLN A 290 -3.30 12.64 7.67
C GLN A 290 -4.24 13.35 6.69
N LYS A 291 -3.70 14.25 5.85
CA LYS A 291 -4.42 15.00 4.80
C LYS A 291 -4.95 14.07 3.70
N MET A 292 -4.13 13.10 3.25
CA MET A 292 -4.60 12.08 2.29
C MET A 292 -5.68 11.17 2.87
N LEU A 293 -5.57 10.76 4.13
CA LEU A 293 -6.58 9.95 4.82
C LEU A 293 -7.90 10.72 4.94
N TYR A 294 -7.85 11.99 5.35
CA TYR A 294 -9.02 12.87 5.39
C TYR A 294 -9.70 12.95 4.03
N ALA A 295 -8.93 13.16 2.96
CA ALA A 295 -9.45 13.21 1.60
C ALA A 295 -10.11 11.88 1.19
N ALA A 296 -9.51 10.74 1.52
CA ALA A 296 -10.06 9.42 1.21
C ALA A 296 -11.42 9.16 1.90
N ILE A 297 -11.53 9.46 3.20
CA ILE A 297 -12.71 9.11 4.00
C ILE A 297 -13.79 10.19 4.10
N ASN A 298 -13.52 11.42 3.60
CA ASN A 298 -14.52 12.50 3.56
C ASN A 298 -14.81 12.98 2.12
N LEU A 299 -13.78 13.19 1.29
CA LEU A 299 -13.91 13.85 -0.02
C LEU A 299 -14.08 12.89 -1.19
N ARG A 300 -13.55 11.66 -1.10
CA ARG A 300 -13.60 10.61 -2.14
C ARG A 300 -14.45 9.39 -1.75
N THR A 301 -15.38 9.57 -0.81
CA THR A 301 -16.24 8.51 -0.23
C THR A 301 -17.17 7.81 -1.22
N TYR A 302 -17.45 8.44 -2.36
CA TYR A 302 -18.28 7.88 -3.42
C TYR A 302 -17.56 6.79 -4.24
N LEU A 303 -16.23 6.68 -4.16
CA LEU A 303 -15.48 5.66 -4.89
C LEU A 303 -15.92 4.26 -4.46
N ASN A 304 -16.42 3.47 -5.41
CA ASN A 304 -16.96 2.14 -5.14
C ASN A 304 -16.71 1.17 -6.30
N PHE A 305 -16.47 -0.09 -5.97
CA PHE A 305 -16.31 -1.10 -7.00
C PHE A 305 -17.57 -1.26 -7.84
N PRO A 306 -17.44 -1.40 -9.17
CA PRO A 306 -18.59 -1.62 -10.04
C PRO A 306 -19.33 -2.90 -9.63
N LYS A 307 -20.65 -2.90 -9.85
CA LYS A 307 -21.49 -4.08 -9.62
C LYS A 307 -20.98 -5.22 -10.50
N SER A 308 -20.97 -6.43 -9.95
CA SER A 308 -20.61 -7.63 -10.72
C SER A 308 -21.51 -7.79 -11.94
N GLU A 309 -20.88 -7.98 -13.11
CA GLU A 309 -21.57 -8.31 -14.37
C GLU A 309 -22.18 -9.72 -14.34
N TYR A 310 -21.66 -10.60 -13.47
CA TYR A 310 -22.19 -11.94 -13.27
C TYR A 310 -23.52 -11.90 -12.51
N SER A 311 -24.53 -12.60 -13.03
CA SER A 311 -25.78 -12.82 -12.31
C SER A 311 -25.55 -13.56 -10.99
N LYS A 312 -26.47 -13.41 -10.02
CA LYS A 312 -26.43 -14.15 -8.74
C LYS A 312 -26.29 -15.67 -8.91
N ARG A 313 -26.83 -16.23 -10.00
CA ARG A 313 -26.70 -17.66 -10.33
C ARG A 313 -25.28 -18.01 -10.79
N GLN A 314 -24.67 -17.20 -11.65
CA GLN A 314 -23.27 -17.39 -12.08
C GLN A 314 -22.31 -17.20 -10.92
N LEU A 315 -22.52 -16.18 -10.07
CA LEU A 315 -21.73 -15.98 -8.85
C LEU A 315 -21.81 -17.17 -7.90
N LYS A 316 -23.00 -17.79 -7.74
CA LYS A 316 -23.14 -19.01 -6.94
C LYS A 316 -22.33 -20.17 -7.52
N VAL A 317 -22.41 -20.42 -8.82
CA VAL A 317 -21.62 -21.49 -9.49
C VAL A 317 -20.12 -21.22 -9.36
N LEU A 318 -19.67 -19.99 -9.62
CA LEU A 318 -18.27 -19.58 -9.46
C LEU A 318 -17.80 -19.71 -8.01
N ALA A 319 -18.66 -19.45 -7.02
CA ALA A 319 -18.35 -19.66 -5.61
C ALA A 319 -18.24 -21.15 -5.23
N GLU A 320 -19.02 -22.02 -5.87
CA GLU A 320 -18.98 -23.47 -5.66
C GLU A 320 -17.73 -24.09 -6.30
N GLU A 321 -17.40 -23.71 -7.54
CA GLU A 321 -16.24 -24.20 -8.30
C GLU A 321 -14.90 -23.59 -7.87
N LYS A 322 -14.87 -22.26 -7.68
CA LYS A 322 -13.65 -21.45 -7.53
C LYS A 322 -13.67 -20.55 -6.28
N GLY A 323 -14.66 -20.67 -5.41
CA GLY A 323 -14.73 -19.84 -4.21
C GLY A 323 -13.68 -20.19 -3.15
N LEU A 324 -13.76 -19.43 -2.06
CA LEU A 324 -13.39 -19.84 -0.71
C LEU A 324 -14.60 -19.51 0.19
N ASN A 325 -15.00 -20.43 1.06
CA ASN A 325 -16.08 -20.20 2.01
C ASN A 325 -15.57 -20.50 3.42
N GLY A 326 -15.60 -19.51 4.31
CA GLY A 326 -15.09 -19.60 5.67
C GLY A 326 -16.04 -18.89 6.63
N GLN A 327 -16.72 -19.67 7.46
CA GLN A 327 -17.31 -19.13 8.68
C GLN A 327 -16.29 -19.24 9.81
N VAL A 328 -16.21 -18.19 10.61
CA VAL A 328 -15.44 -18.10 11.84
C VAL A 328 -16.43 -17.81 12.96
N SER A 329 -16.25 -18.42 14.12
CA SER A 329 -16.76 -17.92 15.40
C SER A 329 -15.63 -18.04 16.42
N ILE A 330 -15.32 -16.95 17.11
CA ILE A 330 -14.26 -16.91 18.14
C ILE A 330 -14.95 -17.02 19.48
N TYR A 331 -14.54 -18.00 20.29
CA TYR A 331 -15.05 -18.19 21.64
C TYR A 331 -13.99 -17.77 22.65
N MET A 332 -14.20 -16.63 23.30
CA MET A 332 -13.37 -16.13 24.40
C MET A 332 -13.92 -16.70 25.71
N GLN A 333 -13.11 -17.49 26.42
CA GLN A 333 -13.52 -18.20 27.65
C GLN A 333 -14.82 -19.03 27.48
N GLY A 334 -15.05 -19.58 26.29
CA GLY A 334 -16.26 -20.36 25.95
C GLY A 334 -17.49 -19.53 25.55
N LYS A 335 -17.43 -18.20 25.59
CA LYS A 335 -18.49 -17.28 25.11
C LYS A 335 -18.15 -16.76 23.72
N GLU A 336 -19.11 -16.75 22.80
CA GLU A 336 -18.91 -16.17 21.46
C GLU A 336 -18.59 -14.67 21.56
N MET A 337 -17.51 -14.25 20.89
CA MET A 337 -17.01 -12.87 20.91
C MET A 337 -18.02 -11.94 20.21
N PRO A 338 -18.51 -10.87 20.90
CA PRO A 338 -19.39 -9.91 20.27
C PRO A 338 -18.60 -9.00 19.32
N VAL A 339 -18.98 -8.98 18.04
CA VAL A 339 -18.34 -8.11 17.04
C VAL A 339 -19.34 -7.26 16.25
N THR A 340 -18.87 -6.13 15.75
CA THR A 340 -19.53 -5.32 14.71
C THR A 340 -18.63 -5.26 13.48
N ARG A 341 -19.19 -5.11 12.26
CA ARG A 341 -18.38 -5.03 11.03
C ARG A 341 -18.23 -3.57 10.57
N LYS A 342 -16.99 -3.15 10.35
CA LYS A 342 -16.62 -1.87 9.71
C LYS A 342 -15.75 -2.20 8.48
N GLY A 343 -16.28 -2.02 7.27
CA GLY A 343 -15.57 -2.38 6.04
C GLY A 343 -15.19 -3.88 6.01
N ASN A 344 -13.90 -4.16 5.82
CA ASN A 344 -13.32 -5.50 5.87
C ASN A 344 -12.87 -5.97 7.27
N LEU A 345 -13.05 -5.12 8.29
CA LEU A 345 -12.63 -5.34 9.67
C LEU A 345 -13.82 -5.68 10.57
N TYR A 346 -13.65 -6.66 11.46
CA TYR A 346 -14.56 -6.92 12.57
C TYR A 346 -13.99 -6.27 13.84
N LEU A 347 -14.82 -5.57 14.59
CA LEU A 347 -14.45 -4.83 15.81
C LEU A 347 -15.15 -5.42 17.02
N ASN A 348 -14.39 -5.75 18.06
CA ASN A 348 -14.92 -5.88 19.42
C ASN A 348 -14.49 -4.67 20.25
N ASP A 349 -15.42 -3.72 20.38
CA ASP A 349 -15.31 -2.55 21.26
C ASP A 349 -16.12 -2.70 22.56
N LYS A 350 -16.69 -3.90 22.82
CA LYS A 350 -17.60 -4.14 23.96
C LYS A 350 -16.94 -4.83 25.14
N GLU A 351 -15.91 -5.64 24.89
CA GLU A 351 -15.23 -6.47 25.88
C GLU A 351 -13.72 -6.30 25.75
N THR A 352 -13.01 -6.39 26.87
CA THR A 352 -11.55 -6.44 26.89
C THR A 352 -11.07 -7.81 27.35
N TYR A 353 -9.96 -8.28 26.79
CA TYR A 353 -9.40 -9.60 27.08
C TYR A 353 -7.95 -9.47 27.57
N PRO A 354 -7.65 -9.70 28.86
CA PRO A 354 -6.28 -9.65 29.37
C PRO A 354 -5.38 -10.74 28.79
N ALA A 355 -4.07 -10.52 28.85
CA ALA A 355 -3.08 -11.54 28.54
C ALA A 355 -3.36 -12.86 29.26
N GLY A 356 -3.20 -13.97 28.56
CA GLY A 356 -3.52 -15.32 29.02
C GLY A 356 -4.99 -15.73 28.87
N THR A 357 -5.91 -14.84 28.46
CA THR A 357 -7.32 -15.17 28.21
C THR A 357 -7.41 -16.29 27.18
N THR A 358 -8.05 -17.41 27.55
CA THR A 358 -8.17 -18.57 26.68
C THR A 358 -9.23 -18.36 25.60
N TYR A 359 -8.90 -18.76 24.37
CA TYR A 359 -9.85 -18.75 23.26
C TYR A 359 -9.69 -19.96 22.35
N ASN A 360 -10.78 -20.28 21.66
CA ASN A 360 -10.80 -21.27 20.58
C ASN A 360 -11.57 -20.69 19.38
N ILE A 361 -11.22 -21.13 18.17
CA ILE A 361 -11.86 -20.65 16.96
C ILE A 361 -12.59 -21.80 16.29
N ALA A 362 -13.90 -21.68 16.17
CA ALA A 362 -14.71 -22.53 15.32
C ALA A 362 -14.60 -22.07 13.86
N LEU A 363 -14.27 -23.00 12.97
CA LEU A 363 -14.15 -22.76 11.54
C LEU A 363 -15.08 -23.70 10.78
N ILE A 364 -15.88 -23.16 9.85
CA ILE A 364 -16.62 -23.98 8.87
C ILE A 364 -16.10 -23.60 7.49
N ASN A 365 -15.39 -24.53 6.84
CA ASN A 365 -14.93 -24.39 5.47
C ASN A 365 -15.53 -25.51 4.60
N LYS A 366 -16.18 -25.13 3.50
CA LYS A 366 -16.85 -26.06 2.57
C LYS A 366 -15.93 -26.58 1.46
N GLN A 367 -14.73 -26.05 1.33
CA GLN A 367 -13.77 -26.35 0.27
C GLN A 367 -12.43 -26.82 0.84
N LYS A 368 -11.61 -27.44 -0.02
CA LYS A 368 -10.25 -27.84 0.34
C LYS A 368 -9.34 -26.63 0.44
N GLY A 369 -8.47 -26.61 1.42
CA GLY A 369 -7.55 -25.50 1.63
C GLY A 369 -6.76 -25.60 2.92
N TYR A 370 -6.06 -24.54 3.24
CA TYR A 370 -5.20 -24.38 4.41
C TYR A 370 -5.75 -23.24 5.28
N VAL A 371 -5.57 -23.33 6.60
CA VAL A 371 -5.90 -22.22 7.51
C VAL A 371 -4.70 -21.89 8.39
N TYR A 372 -4.47 -20.60 8.53
CA TYR A 372 -3.49 -20.02 9.44
C TYR A 372 -4.23 -19.05 10.37
N VAL A 373 -3.90 -19.07 11.65
CA VAL A 373 -4.36 -18.06 12.62
C VAL A 373 -3.13 -17.30 13.08
N LEU A 374 -3.18 -15.99 12.90
CA LEU A 374 -2.18 -15.03 13.32
C LEU A 374 -2.76 -14.15 14.43
N GLU A 375 -1.91 -13.69 15.34
CA GLU A 375 -2.24 -12.69 16.37
C GLU A 375 -1.18 -11.58 16.31
N GLY A 376 -1.55 -10.32 16.56
CA GLY A 376 -0.58 -9.23 16.47
C GLY A 376 -1.08 -7.82 16.72
N ASP A 377 -0.13 -6.98 17.17
CA ASP A 377 -0.30 -5.55 17.45
C ASP A 377 0.82 -4.72 16.79
N ALA A 378 0.73 -3.39 16.89
CA ALA A 378 1.69 -2.48 16.25
C ALA A 378 3.08 -2.46 16.92
N ASP A 379 3.17 -2.78 18.21
CA ASP A 379 4.39 -2.67 19.01
C ASP A 379 5.20 -3.99 19.03
N ARG A 380 4.54 -5.15 18.84
CA ARG A 380 5.18 -6.48 18.74
C ARG A 380 5.19 -7.09 17.34
N GLY A 381 4.35 -6.61 16.43
CA GLY A 381 4.14 -7.24 15.12
C GLY A 381 3.24 -8.47 15.21
N ILE A 382 3.45 -9.44 14.30
CA ILE A 382 2.56 -10.57 14.03
C ILE A 382 3.20 -11.91 14.40
N TYR A 383 2.41 -12.83 14.95
CA TYR A 383 2.84 -14.16 15.38
C TYR A 383 1.89 -15.26 14.90
N LEU A 384 2.43 -16.47 14.71
CA LEU A 384 1.64 -17.66 14.34
C LEU A 384 1.03 -18.30 15.59
N GLN A 385 -0.30 -18.30 15.68
CA GLN A 385 -1.03 -19.07 16.70
C GLN A 385 -1.42 -20.47 16.21
N TYR A 386 -1.65 -20.64 14.90
CA TYR A 386 -1.97 -21.93 14.29
C TYR A 386 -1.54 -21.96 12.81
N PRO A 387 -0.96 -23.07 12.30
CA PRO A 387 -0.73 -24.35 12.97
C PRO A 387 0.49 -24.35 13.91
N LYS A 388 0.45 -25.15 14.97
CA LYS A 388 1.62 -25.52 15.79
C LYS A 388 2.15 -26.90 15.37
N LYS A 389 3.31 -27.30 15.91
CA LYS A 389 3.96 -28.58 15.57
C LYS A 389 3.05 -29.77 15.91
N GLY A 390 2.56 -30.45 14.89
CA GLY A 390 1.63 -31.59 15.01
C GLY A 390 0.20 -31.30 14.51
N ASP A 391 -0.14 -30.03 14.28
CA ASP A 391 -1.45 -29.65 13.74
C ASP A 391 -1.64 -30.02 12.27
N LYS A 392 -2.88 -30.31 11.90
CA LYS A 392 -3.30 -30.56 10.52
C LYS A 392 -3.61 -29.24 9.82
N VAL A 393 -2.63 -28.67 9.12
CA VAL A 393 -2.78 -27.42 8.35
C VAL A 393 -3.84 -27.49 7.24
N PHE A 394 -4.19 -28.69 6.76
CA PHE A 394 -5.00 -28.91 5.57
C PHE A 394 -6.40 -29.49 5.84
N PHE A 395 -7.39 -28.88 5.22
CA PHE A 395 -8.81 -29.24 5.29
C PHE A 395 -9.26 -30.00 4.05
N LYS A 396 -9.90 -31.16 4.24
CA LYS A 396 -10.35 -32.04 3.15
C LYS A 396 -11.67 -31.62 2.49
N GLY A 397 -12.41 -30.67 3.07
CA GLY A 397 -13.55 -30.00 2.44
C GLY A 397 -14.68 -30.92 1.97
N THR A 398 -15.26 -31.72 2.87
CA THR A 398 -16.29 -32.73 2.51
C THR A 398 -17.54 -32.77 3.39
N THR A 399 -17.60 -32.03 4.50
CA THR A 399 -18.77 -31.94 5.39
C THR A 399 -18.86 -30.55 6.00
N ALA A 400 -20.07 -30.09 6.31
CA ALA A 400 -20.32 -28.86 7.08
C ALA A 400 -20.01 -29.03 8.59
N THR A 401 -19.04 -29.89 8.91
CA THR A 401 -18.55 -30.14 10.26
C THR A 401 -17.63 -29.02 10.68
N GLU A 402 -17.99 -28.36 11.77
CA GLU A 402 -17.19 -27.39 12.49
C GLU A 402 -15.81 -27.98 12.84
N PHE A 403 -14.76 -27.22 12.53
CA PHE A 403 -13.40 -27.51 12.91
C PHE A 403 -12.94 -26.54 13.98
N ILE A 404 -12.58 -27.05 15.15
CA ILE A 404 -12.11 -26.24 16.26
C ILE A 404 -10.59 -26.10 16.15
N VAL A 405 -10.10 -24.85 16.17
CA VAL A 405 -8.69 -24.50 16.29
C VAL A 405 -8.38 -24.19 17.77
N PRO A 406 -7.33 -24.79 18.34
CA PRO A 406 -6.51 -25.88 17.79
C PRO A 406 -7.22 -27.25 17.95
N ALA A 407 -6.80 -28.22 17.13
CA ALA A 407 -7.49 -29.51 17.03
C ALA A 407 -7.23 -30.46 18.22
N ASN A 408 -6.30 -30.12 19.10
CA ASN A 408 -5.88 -30.92 20.26
C ASN A 408 -6.65 -30.59 21.55
N LEU A 409 -7.68 -29.73 21.49
CA LEU A 409 -8.47 -29.24 22.63
C LEU A 409 -7.68 -28.41 23.66
N GLU A 410 -6.43 -28.04 23.37
CA GLU A 410 -5.78 -26.94 24.08
C GLU A 410 -6.46 -25.62 23.66
N TYR A 411 -6.43 -24.60 24.51
CA TYR A 411 -6.91 -23.27 24.12
C TYR A 411 -5.75 -22.44 23.56
N LEU A 412 -6.02 -21.64 22.52
CA LEU A 412 -5.19 -20.47 22.25
C LEU A 412 -5.27 -19.52 23.44
N LYS A 413 -4.27 -18.63 23.57
CA LYS A 413 -4.23 -17.65 24.64
C LYS A 413 -3.95 -16.30 24.04
N VAL A 414 -4.75 -15.31 24.43
CA VAL A 414 -4.45 -13.89 24.19
C VAL A 414 -3.05 -13.63 24.73
N ASP A 415 -2.23 -12.99 23.93
CA ASP A 415 -0.82 -12.79 24.20
C ASP A 415 -0.54 -11.56 25.12
N GLU A 416 0.75 -11.27 25.37
CA GLU A 416 1.15 -10.25 26.35
C GLU A 416 0.75 -8.83 25.92
N THR A 417 0.05 -8.10 26.79
CA THR A 417 -0.31 -6.69 26.55
C THR A 417 0.94 -5.82 26.37
N LYS A 418 1.23 -5.39 25.15
CA LYS A 418 2.29 -4.39 24.84
C LYS A 418 1.86 -3.28 23.89
N GLY A 419 0.72 -3.41 23.22
CA GLY A 419 0.17 -2.35 22.36
C GLY A 419 -0.13 -1.07 23.13
N LYS A 420 0.37 0.09 22.69
CA LYS A 420 0.16 1.43 23.33
C LYS A 420 -1.30 1.80 23.65
N ASN A 421 -2.26 1.17 22.97
CA ASN A 421 -3.70 1.40 23.12
C ASN A 421 -4.48 0.12 23.49
N GLY A 422 -3.80 -0.95 23.90
CA GLY A 422 -4.39 -2.28 24.12
C GLY A 422 -4.96 -2.96 22.87
N LYS A 423 -4.87 -2.35 21.69
CA LYS A 423 -5.43 -2.90 20.43
C LYS A 423 -4.60 -4.07 19.94
N ASN A 424 -5.28 -5.15 19.56
CA ASN A 424 -4.67 -6.36 19.05
C ASN A 424 -5.61 -7.01 18.01
N HIS A 425 -5.07 -7.83 17.12
CA HIS A 425 -5.79 -8.41 16.00
C HIS A 425 -5.65 -9.94 15.95
N ILE A 426 -6.76 -10.65 15.84
CA ILE A 426 -6.78 -12.04 15.37
C ILE A 426 -7.03 -12.02 13.86
N VAL A 427 -6.16 -12.65 13.09
CA VAL A 427 -6.29 -12.80 11.64
C VAL A 427 -6.34 -14.26 11.25
N ILE A 428 -7.45 -14.68 10.64
CA ILE A 428 -7.59 -16.00 10.04
C ILE A 428 -7.38 -15.87 8.53
N LEU A 429 -6.39 -16.59 8.00
CA LEU A 429 -6.12 -16.67 6.56
C LEU A 429 -6.58 -18.04 6.04
N PHE A 430 -7.67 -18.06 5.27
CA PHE A 430 -8.05 -19.25 4.50
C PHE A 430 -7.34 -19.21 3.15
N SER A 431 -6.51 -20.20 2.84
CA SER A 431 -5.73 -20.22 1.60
C SER A 431 -6.02 -21.46 0.73
N LYS A 432 -6.10 -21.28 -0.58
CA LYS A 432 -6.17 -22.41 -1.54
C LYS A 432 -4.86 -23.20 -1.63
N LYS A 433 -3.72 -22.60 -1.27
CA LYS A 433 -2.39 -23.21 -1.32
C LYS A 433 -1.68 -23.14 0.03
N GLN A 434 -0.73 -24.03 0.25
CA GLN A 434 0.13 -23.96 1.42
C GLN A 434 0.99 -22.69 1.36
N LEU A 435 0.86 -21.84 2.35
CA LEU A 435 1.69 -20.65 2.53
C LEU A 435 2.99 -21.05 3.25
N ARG A 436 4.11 -20.39 2.89
CA ARG A 436 5.35 -20.42 3.67
C ARG A 436 5.23 -19.43 4.83
N ILE A 437 4.36 -19.75 5.77
CA ILE A 437 3.83 -18.76 6.72
C ILE A 437 4.92 -18.15 7.61
N GLU A 438 5.94 -18.90 7.99
CA GLU A 438 7.08 -18.35 8.76
C GLU A 438 7.80 -17.26 7.97
N GLN A 439 8.10 -17.49 6.68
CA GLN A 439 8.75 -16.50 5.80
C GLN A 439 7.89 -15.26 5.53
N LEU A 440 6.56 -15.39 5.62
CA LEU A 440 5.65 -14.26 5.50
C LEU A 440 5.61 -13.44 6.79
N ILE A 441 5.60 -14.09 7.95
CA ILE A 441 5.67 -13.42 9.26
C ILE A 441 7.02 -12.72 9.46
N GLU A 442 8.13 -13.35 9.08
CA GLU A 442 9.46 -12.71 9.07
C GLU A 442 9.45 -11.41 8.26
N LYS A 443 8.84 -11.40 7.07
CA LYS A 443 8.68 -10.18 6.25
C LYS A 443 7.74 -9.16 6.89
N MET A 444 6.66 -9.59 7.52
CA MET A 444 5.70 -8.68 8.20
C MET A 444 6.35 -7.98 9.39
N ASN A 445 7.23 -8.67 10.11
CA ASN A 445 7.92 -8.15 11.30
C ASN A 445 9.23 -7.40 10.96
N ALA A 446 9.77 -7.58 9.75
CA ALA A 446 10.91 -6.81 9.24
C ALA A 446 10.55 -5.42 8.68
N ILE A 447 9.26 -5.07 8.64
CA ILE A 447 8.79 -3.69 8.34
C ILE A 447 9.15 -2.80 9.54
N GLU A 448 10.04 -1.83 9.32
CA GLU A 448 10.54 -0.91 10.35
C GLU A 448 9.54 0.20 10.68
N GLU A 449 8.66 0.54 9.73
CA GLU A 449 7.59 1.50 9.91
C GLU A 449 6.58 1.04 10.99
N ALA A 450 6.01 2.02 11.71
CA ALA A 450 5.07 1.79 12.80
C ALA A 450 3.68 1.35 12.26
N MET A 451 3.60 0.12 11.80
CA MET A 451 2.41 -0.50 11.20
C MET A 451 1.75 -1.49 12.14
N ASP A 452 0.41 -1.52 12.14
CA ASP A 452 -0.37 -2.54 12.82
C ASP A 452 -0.39 -3.88 12.06
N ALA A 453 -1.07 -4.88 12.62
CA ALA A 453 -1.17 -6.19 11.99
C ALA A 453 -1.90 -6.15 10.62
N VAL A 454 -2.93 -5.31 10.48
CA VAL A 454 -3.69 -5.16 9.23
C VAL A 454 -2.78 -4.61 8.14
N GLN A 455 -2.08 -3.52 8.42
CA GLN A 455 -1.16 -2.87 7.51
C GLN A 455 -0.01 -3.79 7.09
N ARG A 456 0.64 -4.47 8.05
CA ARG A 456 1.72 -5.45 7.77
C ARG A 456 1.23 -6.59 6.87
N ILE A 457 0.01 -7.09 7.07
CA ILE A 457 -0.59 -8.13 6.21
C ILE A 457 -0.83 -7.63 4.79
N TYR A 458 -1.45 -6.46 4.62
CA TYR A 458 -1.68 -5.88 3.29
C TYR A 458 -0.36 -5.51 2.59
N MET A 459 0.67 -5.12 3.34
CA MET A 459 2.01 -4.81 2.81
C MET A 459 2.71 -6.04 2.21
N VAL A 460 2.61 -7.20 2.88
CA VAL A 460 3.37 -8.40 2.49
C VAL A 460 2.60 -9.34 1.56
N ILE A 461 1.28 -9.47 1.73
CA ILE A 461 0.45 -10.41 0.94
C ILE A 461 -0.79 -9.76 0.30
N GLY A 462 -0.93 -8.43 0.34
CA GLY A 462 -2.14 -7.72 -0.13
C GLY A 462 -2.53 -7.97 -1.59
N THR A 463 -1.60 -8.41 -2.46
CA THR A 463 -1.89 -8.81 -3.85
C THR A 463 -2.49 -10.21 -3.98
N ASP A 464 -2.24 -11.08 -3.00
CA ASP A 464 -2.76 -12.46 -2.94
C ASP A 464 -4.08 -12.57 -2.18
N LEU A 465 -4.44 -11.52 -1.41
CA LEU A 465 -5.72 -11.38 -0.74
C LEU A 465 -6.86 -11.19 -1.74
N ILE A 466 -7.99 -11.85 -1.50
CA ILE A 466 -9.24 -11.58 -2.23
C ILE A 466 -9.74 -10.19 -1.83
N PRO A 467 -9.94 -9.26 -2.79
CA PRO A 467 -10.49 -7.94 -2.48
C PRO A 467 -11.88 -8.03 -1.82
N SER A 468 -12.13 -7.21 -0.82
CA SER A 468 -13.37 -7.09 -0.06
C SER A 468 -14.65 -7.06 -0.91
N LYS A 469 -14.60 -6.49 -2.12
CA LYS A 469 -15.73 -6.48 -3.08
C LYS A 469 -16.21 -7.88 -3.49
N ASN A 470 -15.28 -8.84 -3.51
CA ASN A 470 -15.49 -10.23 -3.87
C ASN A 470 -15.81 -11.08 -2.63
N LEU A 471 -15.86 -10.47 -1.44
CA LEU A 471 -16.20 -11.09 -0.16
C LEU A 471 -17.64 -10.72 0.24
N THR A 472 -18.46 -11.74 0.44
CA THR A 472 -19.79 -11.60 1.04
C THR A 472 -19.68 -11.82 2.54
N TYR A 473 -19.92 -10.77 3.31
CA TYR A 473 -20.03 -10.82 4.77
C TYR A 473 -21.48 -11.08 5.16
N ASN A 474 -21.74 -12.17 5.90
CA ASN A 474 -23.11 -12.53 6.28
C ASN A 474 -23.59 -11.74 7.51
N LYS A 475 -24.90 -11.54 7.66
CA LYS A 475 -25.47 -10.66 8.71
C LYS A 475 -25.39 -11.24 10.14
N ASN A 476 -25.21 -12.55 10.27
CA ASN A 476 -25.20 -13.26 11.55
C ASN A 476 -23.83 -13.93 11.71
N GLY A 477 -23.02 -13.48 12.68
CA GLY A 477 -21.69 -14.02 12.97
C GLY A 477 -20.57 -13.59 12.00
N ILE A 478 -19.35 -14.08 12.22
CA ILE A 478 -18.16 -13.78 11.40
C ILE A 478 -18.12 -14.75 10.21
N GLN A 479 -19.08 -14.65 9.30
CA GLN A 479 -19.10 -15.46 8.08
C GLN A 479 -18.67 -14.68 6.85
N VAL A 480 -17.65 -15.20 6.15
CA VAL A 480 -17.06 -14.61 4.94
C VAL A 480 -17.07 -15.64 3.81
N GLN A 481 -17.62 -15.27 2.66
CA GLN A 481 -17.57 -16.09 1.45
C GLN A 481 -16.97 -15.29 0.29
N GLY A 482 -15.81 -15.75 -0.20
CA GLY A 482 -15.10 -15.16 -1.33
C GLY A 482 -15.32 -15.91 -2.65
N VAL A 483 -15.32 -15.17 -3.77
CA VAL A 483 -15.14 -15.74 -5.11
C VAL A 483 -13.79 -15.28 -5.64
N ALA A 484 -12.92 -16.21 -6.02
CA ALA A 484 -11.56 -15.88 -6.43
C ALA A 484 -11.10 -16.68 -7.64
N THR A 485 -10.85 -16.00 -8.75
CA THR A 485 -10.28 -16.61 -9.95
C THR A 485 -8.79 -16.85 -9.78
N ASP A 486 -8.05 -15.83 -9.34
CA ASP A 486 -6.58 -15.81 -9.35
C ASP A 486 -5.98 -15.59 -7.95
N GLN A 487 -6.59 -14.71 -7.13
CA GLN A 487 -6.25 -14.52 -5.71
C GLN A 487 -6.58 -15.78 -4.89
N GLN A 488 -5.85 -15.99 -3.80
CA GLN A 488 -5.76 -17.32 -3.18
C GLN A 488 -5.96 -17.32 -1.68
N ILE A 489 -5.95 -16.14 -1.05
CA ILE A 489 -6.05 -15.97 0.40
C ILE A 489 -7.30 -15.14 0.73
N MET A 490 -8.20 -15.70 1.53
CA MET A 490 -9.34 -14.97 2.11
C MET A 490 -9.00 -14.59 3.56
N PRO A 491 -8.80 -13.30 3.86
CA PRO A 491 -8.56 -12.85 5.23
C PRO A 491 -9.87 -12.66 5.99
N VAL A 492 -9.85 -12.99 7.28
CA VAL A 492 -10.87 -12.60 8.25
C VAL A 492 -10.13 -11.93 9.41
N ILE A 493 -10.34 -10.63 9.59
CA ILE A 493 -9.58 -9.78 10.50
C ILE A 493 -10.52 -9.31 11.62
N ILE A 494 -10.17 -9.60 12.86
CA ILE A 494 -10.90 -9.19 14.06
C ILE A 494 -9.97 -8.36 14.94
N GLN A 495 -10.29 -7.08 15.16
CA GLN A 495 -9.68 -6.25 16.19
C GLN A 495 -10.42 -6.43 17.52
N TYR A 496 -9.67 -6.55 18.61
CA TYR A 496 -10.17 -6.51 19.98
C TYR A 496 -9.27 -5.63 20.84
N LYS A 497 -9.66 -5.45 22.11
CA LYS A 497 -8.89 -4.69 23.09
C LYS A 497 -8.44 -5.58 24.24
N GLN A 498 -7.23 -5.32 24.70
CA GLN A 498 -6.69 -5.73 25.99
C GLN A 498 -6.94 -4.57 26.99
N PRO A 499 -7.10 -4.85 28.30
CA PRO A 499 -7.33 -3.84 29.33
C PRO A 499 -6.10 -2.98 29.61
#